data_AF-A0AAW8BVB5-F1
#
_entry.id   AF-A0AAW8BVB5-F1
#
_cell.length_a   1.000
_cell.length_b   1.000
_cell.length_c   1.000
_cell.angle_alpha   90.00
_cell.angle_beta   90.00
_cell.angle_gamma   90.00
#
_symmetry.space_group_name_H-M   'P 1'
#
loop_
_entity.id
_entity.type
_entity.pdbx_description
1 polymer ?
#
loop_
_entity_poly.entity_id
_entity_poly.type
_entity_poly.pdbx_seq_one_letter_code
_entity_poly.pdbx_strand_id
1 'polypeptide(L)'
;MTLPTAADLDDVEREHIRRIADLRTNLLAHVANSIGITQHALSSLRRLRDNDVYDTEFIDGRDGDDIGAFLNDSIRYLRAAYAVVHAVIDKEVP
;
A
#
# COMPACT_ATOMS: atom_id res chain seq x y z
N MET A 1 -9.60 37.39 -25.44
CA MET A 1 -8.84 36.31 -24.76
C MET A 1 -7.50 36.90 -24.36
N THR A 2 -7.35 37.25 -23.09
CA THR A 2 -6.10 37.79 -22.53
C THR A 2 -5.11 36.65 -22.31
N LEU A 3 -3.86 36.85 -22.69
CA LEU A 3 -2.79 35.88 -22.48
C LEU A 3 -2.44 35.82 -20.97
N PRO A 4 -2.19 34.63 -20.40
CA PRO A 4 -1.80 34.50 -19.00
C PRO A 4 -0.49 35.25 -18.75
N THR A 5 -0.40 35.88 -17.59
CA THR A 5 0.81 36.59 -17.14
C THR A 5 1.85 35.59 -16.62
N ALA A 6 3.10 36.02 -16.47
CA ALA A 6 4.15 35.19 -15.88
C ALA A 6 3.78 34.70 -14.46
N ALA A 7 3.09 35.55 -13.67
CA ALA A 7 2.62 35.19 -12.34
C ALA A 7 1.56 34.08 -12.38
N ASP A 8 0.65 34.12 -13.37
CA ASP A 8 -0.38 33.07 -13.53
C ASP A 8 0.25 31.72 -13.92
N LEU A 9 1.33 31.75 -14.71
CA LEU A 9 2.07 30.53 -15.07
C LEU A 9 2.81 29.94 -13.86
N ASP A 10 3.43 30.79 -13.04
CA ASP A 10 4.11 30.35 -11.80
C ASP A 10 3.12 29.73 -10.79
N ASP A 11 1.91 30.27 -10.67
CA ASP A 11 0.87 29.71 -9.79
C ASP A 11 0.39 28.34 -10.26
N VAL A 12 0.21 28.17 -11.57
CA VAL A 12 -0.15 26.87 -12.16
C VAL A 12 0.96 25.85 -11.93
N GLU A 13 2.22 26.23 -12.08
CA GLU A 13 3.37 25.36 -11.82
C GLU A 13 3.45 24.95 -10.34
N ARG A 14 3.32 25.92 -9.41
CA ARG A 14 3.30 25.63 -7.96
C ARG A 14 2.19 24.68 -7.57
N GLU A 15 0.99 24.89 -8.11
CA GLU A 15 -0.16 24.02 -7.86
C GLU A 15 0.05 22.62 -8.43
N HIS A 16 0.66 22.51 -9.61
CA HIS A 16 1.01 21.22 -10.19
C HIS A 16 2.01 20.44 -9.31
N ILE A 17 3.05 21.11 -8.83
CA ILE A 17 4.05 20.52 -7.92
C ILE A 17 3.39 20.06 -6.61
N ARG A 18 2.49 20.86 -6.03
CA ARG A 18 1.73 20.48 -4.82
C ARG A 18 0.92 19.21 -5.04
N ARG A 19 0.18 19.12 -6.15
CA ARG A 19 -0.62 17.92 -6.47
C ARG A 19 0.26 16.67 -6.61
N ILE A 20 1.43 16.81 -7.21
CA ILE A 20 2.39 15.69 -7.30
C ILE A 20 2.82 15.24 -5.90
N ALA A 21 3.20 16.18 -5.02
CA ALA A 21 3.62 15.86 -3.65
C ALA A 21 2.49 15.19 -2.83
N ASP A 22 1.26 15.67 -2.96
CA ASP A 22 0.09 15.09 -2.30
C ASP A 22 -0.16 13.66 -2.79
N LEU A 23 -0.13 13.45 -4.11
CA LEU A 23 -0.33 12.12 -4.70
C LEU A 23 0.77 11.13 -4.30
N ARG A 24 2.02 11.57 -4.20
CA ARG A 24 3.14 10.75 -3.70
C ARG A 24 2.93 10.32 -2.25
N THR A 25 2.54 11.25 -1.40
CA THR A 25 2.24 10.99 0.02
C THR A 25 1.10 9.99 0.14
N ASN A 26 0.02 10.19 -0.62
CA ASN A 26 -1.14 9.30 -0.64
C ASN A 26 -0.78 7.89 -1.14
N LEU A 27 0.03 7.78 -2.20
CA LEU A 27 0.48 6.49 -2.71
C LEU A 27 1.24 5.71 -1.63
N LEU A 28 2.21 6.34 -0.97
CA LEU A 28 3.00 5.70 0.09
C LEU A 28 2.10 5.25 1.26
N ALA A 29 1.16 6.11 1.67
CA ALA A 29 0.20 5.81 2.73
C ALA A 29 -0.73 4.64 2.36
N HIS A 30 -1.22 4.59 1.13
CA HIS A 30 -2.08 3.50 0.66
C HIS A 30 -1.34 2.16 0.64
N VAL A 31 -0.09 2.13 0.17
CA VAL A 31 0.71 0.89 0.18
C VAL A 31 0.98 0.43 1.63
N ALA A 32 1.32 1.34 2.54
CA ALA A 32 1.49 1.02 3.95
C ALA A 32 0.20 0.46 4.58
N ASN A 33 -0.94 1.08 4.28
CA ASN A 33 -2.25 0.62 4.75
C ASN A 33 -2.57 -0.79 4.22
N SER A 34 -2.28 -1.06 2.93
CA SER A 34 -2.44 -2.41 2.36
C SER A 34 -1.61 -3.45 3.11
N ILE A 35 -0.36 -3.15 3.50
CA ILE A 35 0.46 -4.06 4.31
C ILE A 35 -0.26 -4.40 5.63
N GLY A 36 -0.77 -3.39 6.33
CA GLY A 36 -1.49 -3.57 7.60
C GLY A 36 -2.75 -4.43 7.44
N ILE A 37 -3.57 -4.13 6.43
CA ILE A 37 -4.78 -4.90 6.13
C ILE A 37 -4.45 -6.37 5.82
N THR A 38 -3.41 -6.64 5.02
CA THR A 38 -3.02 -8.01 4.71
C THR A 38 -2.46 -8.74 5.94
N GLN A 39 -1.73 -8.06 6.82
CA GLN A 39 -1.29 -8.62 8.11
C GLN A 39 -2.48 -8.98 9.01
N HIS A 40 -3.50 -8.13 9.07
CA HIS A 40 -4.74 -8.42 9.80
C HIS A 40 -5.48 -9.62 9.21
N ALA A 41 -5.57 -9.72 7.89
CA ALA A 41 -6.17 -10.89 7.22
C ALA A 41 -5.45 -12.19 7.59
N LEU A 42 -4.11 -12.19 7.57
CA LEU A 42 -3.30 -13.34 7.98
C LEU A 42 -3.51 -13.68 9.47
N SER A 43 -3.64 -12.67 10.32
CA SER A 43 -3.95 -12.89 11.74
C SER A 43 -5.32 -13.51 11.94
N SER A 44 -6.34 -13.07 11.19
CA SER A 44 -7.68 -13.66 11.24
C SER A 44 -7.66 -15.11 10.78
N LEU A 45 -6.94 -15.42 9.68
CA LEU A 45 -6.75 -16.80 9.24
C LEU A 45 -6.08 -17.66 10.32
N ARG A 46 -5.04 -17.14 10.98
CA ARG A 46 -4.39 -17.85 12.09
C ARG A 46 -5.34 -18.14 13.25
N ARG A 47 -6.25 -17.21 13.55
CA ARG A 47 -7.30 -17.42 14.57
C ARG A 47 -8.29 -18.51 14.15
N LEU A 48 -8.74 -18.50 12.89
CA LEU A 48 -9.59 -19.59 12.38
C LEU A 48 -8.90 -20.95 12.48
N ARG A 49 -7.56 -20.96 12.35
CA ARG A 49 -6.74 -22.17 12.34
C ARG A 49 -6.16 -22.57 13.71
N ASP A 50 -6.46 -21.84 14.77
CA ASP A 50 -5.98 -22.19 16.10
C ASP A 50 -6.87 -23.25 16.76
N ASN A 51 -6.41 -23.83 17.87
CA ASN A 51 -7.13 -24.88 18.58
C ASN A 51 -8.32 -24.36 19.41
N ASP A 52 -8.52 -23.04 19.51
CA ASP A 52 -9.65 -22.44 20.23
C ASP A 52 -10.87 -22.34 19.30
N VAL A 53 -10.69 -21.78 18.10
CA VAL A 53 -11.76 -21.67 17.09
C VAL A 53 -11.91 -22.97 16.30
N TYR A 54 -10.79 -23.57 15.88
CA TYR A 54 -10.72 -24.81 15.10
C TYR A 54 -11.71 -24.86 13.92
N ASP A 55 -11.58 -23.96 12.96
CA ASP A 55 -12.39 -23.99 11.74
C ASP A 55 -11.89 -25.10 10.80
N THR A 56 -12.68 -26.17 10.66
CA THR A 56 -12.30 -27.36 9.88
C THR A 56 -12.09 -27.08 8.39
N GLU A 57 -12.76 -26.06 7.82
CA GLU A 57 -12.59 -25.71 6.40
C GLU A 57 -11.20 -25.10 6.17
N PHE A 58 -10.70 -24.32 7.14
CA PHE A 58 -9.38 -23.69 7.08
C PHE A 58 -8.25 -24.51 7.72
N ILE A 59 -8.54 -25.50 8.56
CA ILE A 59 -7.54 -26.39 9.19
C ILE A 59 -7.32 -27.65 8.37
N ASP A 60 -8.39 -28.40 8.14
CA ASP A 60 -8.33 -29.74 7.54
C ASP A 60 -8.46 -29.67 6.01
N GLY A 61 -8.95 -28.53 5.49
CA GLY A 61 -8.92 -28.20 4.07
C GLY A 61 -7.52 -27.80 3.60
N ARG A 62 -7.18 -28.20 2.37
CA ARG A 62 -5.92 -27.79 1.70
C ARG A 62 -5.79 -26.27 1.55
N ASP A 63 -6.93 -25.59 1.41
CA ASP A 63 -6.99 -24.20 1.01
C ASP A 63 -6.46 -23.25 2.10
N GLY A 64 -6.54 -23.62 3.39
CA GLY A 64 -6.08 -22.76 4.48
C GLY A 64 -4.56 -22.55 4.53
N ASP A 65 -3.78 -23.54 4.10
CA ASP A 65 -2.33 -23.39 3.93
C ASP A 65 -1.98 -22.56 2.70
N ASP A 66 -2.68 -22.80 1.59
CA ASP A 66 -2.47 -22.07 0.33
C ASP A 66 -2.83 -20.58 0.49
N ILE A 67 -3.94 -20.26 1.16
CA ILE A 67 -4.32 -18.87 1.50
C ILE A 67 -3.26 -18.23 2.42
N GLY A 68 -2.77 -18.97 3.42
CA GLY A 68 -1.74 -18.49 4.33
C GLY A 68 -0.42 -18.17 3.61
N ALA A 69 -0.01 -19.03 2.67
CA ALA A 69 1.17 -18.78 1.83
C ALA A 69 0.97 -17.56 0.94
N PHE A 70 -0.18 -17.46 0.27
CA PHE A 70 -0.52 -16.33 -0.60
C PHE A 70 -0.51 -14.99 0.15
N LEU A 71 -1.07 -14.94 1.37
CA LEU A 71 -1.05 -13.72 2.20
C LEU A 71 0.36 -13.35 2.64
N ASN A 72 1.21 -14.32 3.01
CA ASN A 72 2.59 -14.05 3.38
C ASN A 72 3.41 -13.49 2.20
N ASP A 73 3.27 -14.07 1.00
CA ASP A 73 3.94 -13.56 -0.18
C ASP A 73 3.41 -12.20 -0.60
N SER A 74 2.10 -11.97 -0.49
CA SER A 74 1.51 -10.64 -0.71
C SER A 74 2.11 -9.58 0.21
N ILE A 75 2.31 -9.88 1.50
CA ILE A 75 2.99 -8.96 2.44
C ILE A 75 4.42 -8.66 1.97
N ARG A 76 5.16 -9.65 1.47
CA ARG A 76 6.52 -9.45 0.95
C ARG A 76 6.51 -8.54 -0.28
N TYR A 77 5.61 -8.77 -1.23
CA TYR A 77 5.48 -7.93 -2.42
C TYR A 77 5.05 -6.50 -2.09
N LEU A 78 4.13 -6.32 -1.15
CA LEU A 78 3.71 -4.98 -0.69
C LEU A 78 4.85 -4.24 0.00
N ARG A 79 5.67 -4.92 0.82
CA ARG A 79 6.87 -4.32 1.44
C ARG A 79 7.91 -3.92 0.39
N ALA A 80 8.11 -4.74 -0.65
CA ALA A 80 8.99 -4.39 -1.75
C ALA A 80 8.48 -3.16 -2.51
N ALA A 81 7.18 -3.12 -2.83
CA ALA A 81 6.54 -1.97 -3.47
C ALA A 81 6.68 -0.69 -2.62
N TYR A 82 6.44 -0.79 -1.31
CA TYR A 82 6.63 0.32 -0.38
C TYR A 82 8.06 0.87 -0.43
N ALA A 83 9.06 -0.01 -0.34
CA ALA A 83 10.47 0.39 -0.38
C ALA A 83 10.84 1.07 -1.71
N VAL A 84 10.34 0.55 -2.84
CA VAL A 84 10.56 1.16 -4.16
C VAL A 84 9.92 2.54 -4.26
N VAL A 85 8.66 2.69 -3.83
CA VAL A 85 7.95 3.98 -3.83
C VAL A 85 8.67 4.99 -2.93
N HIS A 86 9.04 4.57 -1.71
CA HIS A 86 9.76 5.41 -0.77
C HIS A 86 11.09 5.90 -1.36
N ALA A 87 11.87 5.01 -2.00
CA ALA A 87 13.13 5.37 -2.62
C ALA A 87 12.98 6.30 -3.83
N VAL A 88 11.87 6.22 -4.58
CA VAL A 88 11.59 7.17 -5.68
C VAL A 88 11.27 8.55 -5.11
N ILE A 89 10.38 8.61 -4.10
CA ILE A 89 9.99 9.86 -3.45
C ILE A 89 11.21 10.55 -2.81
N ASP A 90 12.02 9.82 -2.05
CA ASP A 90 13.21 10.38 -1.38
C ASP A 90 14.24 10.92 -2.37
N LYS A 91 14.45 10.26 -3.52
CA LYS A 91 15.36 10.75 -4.57
C LYS A 91 14.88 12.05 -5.22
N GLU A 92 13.58 12.33 -5.15
CA GLU A 92 12.98 13.54 -5.68
C GLU A 92 12.96 14.69 -4.65
N VAL A 93 13.37 14.44 -3.40
CA VAL A 93 13.65 15.46 -2.39
C VAL A 93 15.13 15.88 -2.53
N PRO A 94 15.45 17.11 -2.99
CA PRO A 94 16.84 17.60 -3.09
C PRO A 94 17.54 17.72 -1.74
#